data_AF-A0A0G0VCA9-F1
#
_entry.id   AF-A0A0G0VCA9-F1
#
_cell.length_a   1.000
_cell.length_b   1.000
_cell.length_c   1.000
_cell.angle_alpha   90.00
_cell.angle_beta   90.00
_cell.angle_gamma   90.00
#
_symmetry.space_group_name_H-M   'P 1'
#
loop_
_entity.id
_entity.type
_entity.pdbx_description
1 polymer ?
#
loop_
_entity_poly.entity_id
_entity_poly.type
_entity_poly.pdbx_seq_one_letter_code
_entity_poly.pdbx_strand_id
1 'polypeptide(L)'
;MKKIEKSIELGGRTLILTTGELAEQAAGAVMARMGDTVVLATVASAPLKIELDYFPLTVDYLERLYAGGRIKGSRWVKKEGRPTDEEILSARLIDRSIRPLFPKTYKKEVQVTVTVLSVDKENTPAILGAIAVSAAVHISSLPWKGPVAPLTIGLVDGKYIVNPTSADLESSLMDLTASVTKEAVLMVEAGAKEVSEEQIIKGVEFAQKESKAVLKLIEDLAEAVGTKRDTYKEEKPSAELENQVKKLVGDKMAGIVESLVHVENGRSNELQDLIDAVIENVTESEAKWVAEIIDHLKKDFIREQILKKGKRPDGRKLTEIRSLSGEVGYLPRVHGSALFKRGQTHVLSVATLGAEKMGQLLESAEGEEEKHYMHQYSMPPYASGETGRFGNPGRREIGHGALAERALIPVIPSKEDFPYAIRVVSEVMSSNGSTSMASVCGSTLLRIITATWILKLQEQTKELQPFSLT
;
A
#
# COMPACT_ATOMS: atom_id res chain seq x y z
N MET A 1 20.29 22.61 17.24
CA MET A 1 20.38 21.50 18.22
C MET A 1 21.81 20.96 18.23
N LYS A 2 22.22 20.15 19.21
CA LYS A 2 23.53 19.45 19.12
C LYS A 2 23.37 18.27 18.16
N LYS A 3 24.34 18.05 17.28
CA LYS A 3 24.38 16.85 16.42
C LYS A 3 24.40 15.59 17.28
N ILE A 4 23.44 14.70 17.04
CA ILE A 4 23.34 13.38 17.67
C ILE A 4 23.37 12.35 16.54
N GLU A 5 24.23 11.35 16.69
CA GLU A 5 24.43 10.29 15.70
C GLU A 5 24.46 8.94 16.42
N LYS A 6 23.79 7.95 15.82
CA LYS A 6 23.75 6.56 16.29
C LYS A 6 23.83 5.62 15.08
N SER A 7 24.43 4.45 15.27
CA SER A 7 24.59 3.48 14.19
C SER A 7 24.47 2.03 14.66
N ILE A 8 24.15 1.14 13.71
CA ILE A 8 24.15 -0.32 13.87
C ILE A 8 24.67 -0.97 12.59
N GLU A 9 25.07 -2.24 12.68
CA GLU A 9 25.24 -3.11 11.52
C GLU A 9 23.89 -3.75 11.15
N LEU A 10 23.52 -3.65 9.87
CA LEU A 10 22.29 -4.22 9.30
C LEU A 10 22.62 -4.82 7.92
N GLY A 11 22.43 -6.12 7.75
CA GLY A 11 22.68 -6.77 6.46
C GLY A 11 24.11 -6.56 5.93
N GLY A 12 25.10 -6.60 6.82
CA GLY A 12 26.52 -6.43 6.51
C GLY A 12 26.97 -4.99 6.22
N ARG A 13 26.09 -4.00 6.43
CA ARG A 13 26.38 -2.57 6.21
C ARG A 13 26.02 -1.75 7.44
N THR A 14 26.75 -0.66 7.65
CA THR A 14 26.46 0.27 8.72
C THR A 14 25.29 1.18 8.35
N LEU A 15 24.20 1.10 9.12
CA LEU A 15 23.10 2.05 9.10
C LEU A 15 23.37 3.15 10.13
N ILE A 16 23.36 4.42 9.70
CA ILE A 16 23.62 5.58 10.54
C ILE A 16 22.39 6.49 10.53
N LEU A 17 21.92 6.90 11.71
CA LEU A 17 20.88 7.92 11.88
C LEU A 17 21.46 9.15 12.59
N THR A 18 21.24 10.31 11.98
CA THR A 18 21.74 11.61 12.45
C THR A 18 20.60 12.60 12.60
N THR A 19 20.59 13.37 13.70
CA THR A 19 19.64 14.47 13.91
C THR A 19 20.33 15.70 14.50
N GLY A 20 19.66 16.85 14.45
CA GLY A 20 20.09 18.11 15.03
C GLY A 20 21.00 18.98 14.17
N GLU A 21 21.31 18.55 12.94
CA GLU A 21 22.15 19.29 11.97
C GLU A 21 21.34 19.99 10.87
N LEU A 22 20.29 19.33 10.36
CA LEU A 22 19.48 19.81 9.24
C LEU A 22 18.01 19.98 9.65
N ALA A 23 17.32 20.93 9.00
CA ALA A 23 15.89 21.16 9.12
C ALA A 23 15.40 21.38 10.57
N GLU A 24 16.13 22.19 11.36
CA GLU A 24 15.86 22.41 12.80
C GLU A 24 14.48 22.97 13.14
N GLN A 25 13.78 23.55 12.15
CA GLN A 25 12.41 24.08 12.31
C GLN A 25 11.33 23.00 12.20
N ALA A 26 11.66 21.81 11.68
CA ALA A 26 10.73 20.69 11.60
C ALA A 26 10.42 20.15 13.00
N ALA A 27 9.24 19.56 13.19
CA ALA A 27 8.88 18.86 14.42
C ALA A 27 9.78 17.65 14.69
N GLY A 28 10.31 17.04 13.62
CA GLY A 28 11.37 16.05 13.68
C GLY A 28 12.12 16.00 12.35
N ALA A 29 13.44 15.81 12.40
CA ALA A 29 14.28 15.68 11.23
C ALA A 29 15.38 14.65 11.49
N VAL A 30 15.48 13.64 10.61
CA VAL A 30 16.52 12.60 10.68
C VAL A 30 17.11 12.41 9.30
N MET A 31 18.42 12.50 9.22
CA MET A 31 19.21 12.05 8.09
C MET A 31 19.62 10.61 8.32
N ALA A 32 19.30 9.72 7.38
CA ALA A 32 19.74 8.34 7.41
C ALA A 32 20.75 8.09 6.30
N ARG A 33 21.79 7.30 6.61
CA ARG A 33 22.84 6.91 5.68
C ARG A 33 23.11 5.41 5.78
N MET A 34 23.25 4.76 4.64
CA MET A 34 23.75 3.39 4.52
C MET A 34 24.61 3.33 3.26
N GLY A 35 25.89 2.97 3.41
CA GLY A 35 26.88 3.20 2.35
C GLY A 35 27.02 4.70 2.03
N ASP A 36 26.94 5.05 0.75
CA ASP A 36 26.92 6.44 0.28
C ASP A 36 25.51 6.91 -0.11
N THR A 37 24.50 6.06 0.04
CA THR A 37 23.10 6.47 -0.05
C THR A 37 22.68 7.26 1.20
N VAL A 38 22.15 8.47 0.98
CA VAL A 38 21.76 9.42 2.03
C VAL A 38 20.36 9.95 1.76
N VAL A 39 19.50 9.92 2.77
CA VAL A 39 18.13 10.44 2.73
C VAL A 39 17.87 11.35 3.93
N LEU A 40 17.07 12.39 3.73
CA LEU A 40 16.58 13.26 4.79
C LEU A 40 15.07 13.10 4.93
N ALA A 41 14.61 12.67 6.10
CA ALA A 41 13.21 12.65 6.47
C ALA A 41 12.89 13.80 7.42
N THR A 42 11.86 14.57 7.10
CA THR A 42 11.34 15.64 7.95
C THR A 42 9.86 15.43 8.24
N VAL A 43 9.45 15.90 9.41
CA VAL A 43 8.06 15.84 9.90
C VAL A 43 7.65 17.23 10.33
N ALA A 44 6.53 17.71 9.82
CA ALA A 44 5.88 18.94 10.23
C ALA A 44 4.47 18.64 10.74
N SER A 45 3.99 19.43 11.68
CA SER A 45 2.60 19.36 12.13
C SER A 45 2.04 20.74 12.41
N ALA A 46 0.77 20.94 12.04
CA ALA A 46 0.05 22.18 12.26
C ALA A 46 -1.39 21.92 12.71
N PRO A 47 -2.02 22.86 13.45
CA PRO A 47 -3.45 22.80 13.73
C PRO A 47 -4.28 22.80 12.43
N LEU A 48 -5.39 22.07 12.45
CA LEU A 48 -6.35 22.08 11.34
C LEU A 48 -6.95 23.48 11.13
N LYS A 49 -7.02 23.92 9.87
CA LYS A 49 -7.72 25.16 9.48
C LYS A 49 -9.23 24.98 9.33
N ILE A 50 -9.64 23.76 8.99
CA ILE A 50 -11.02 23.34 8.78
C ILE A 50 -11.17 21.98 9.45
N GLU A 51 -12.31 21.74 10.11
CA GLU A 51 -12.60 20.43 10.68
C GLU A 51 -12.76 19.40 9.55
N LEU A 52 -12.06 18.26 9.69
CA LEU A 52 -12.07 17.17 8.72
C LEU A 52 -12.53 15.90 9.41
N ASP A 53 -13.34 15.10 8.71
CA ASP A 53 -13.82 13.81 9.21
C ASP A 53 -12.76 12.68 9.16
N TYR A 54 -11.51 13.03 8.86
CA TYR A 54 -10.40 12.09 8.74
C TYR A 54 -9.08 12.70 9.21
N PHE A 55 -8.13 11.86 9.61
CA PHE A 55 -6.78 12.28 9.96
C PHE A 55 -5.94 12.64 8.71
N PRO A 56 -5.55 13.91 8.51
CA PRO A 56 -4.79 14.35 7.35
C PRO A 56 -3.29 14.13 7.57
N LEU A 57 -2.85 12.92 7.22
CA LEU A 57 -1.44 12.58 7.04
C LEU A 57 -1.10 12.61 5.56
N THR A 58 -0.10 13.42 5.20
CA THR A 58 0.49 13.46 3.86
C THR A 58 1.92 12.98 3.93
N VAL A 59 2.26 12.04 3.06
CA VAL A 59 3.64 11.57 2.88
C VAL A 59 4.07 11.85 1.45
N ASP A 60 5.17 12.58 1.32
CA ASP A 60 5.85 12.90 0.06
C ASP A 60 7.23 12.26 0.08
N TYR A 61 7.58 11.55 -0.99
CA TYR A 61 8.91 10.98 -1.21
C TYR A 61 9.44 11.60 -2.49
N LEU A 62 10.61 12.22 -2.42
CA LEU A 62 11.19 13.03 -3.48
C LEU A 62 12.58 12.50 -3.80
N GLU A 63 12.73 11.98 -5.00
CA GLU A 63 14.00 11.56 -5.56
C GLU A 63 14.54 12.68 -6.45
N ARG A 64 15.69 13.23 -6.05
CA ARG A 64 16.33 14.33 -6.79
C ARG A 64 17.37 13.75 -7.72
N LEU A 65 17.37 14.17 -8.98
CA LEU A 65 18.34 13.64 -9.95
C LEU A 65 19.78 13.98 -9.57
N TYR A 66 19.99 15.09 -8.84
CA TYR A 66 21.30 15.42 -8.29
C TYR A 66 21.82 14.36 -7.32
N ALA A 67 20.97 13.54 -6.70
CA ALA A 67 21.40 12.52 -5.75
C ALA A 67 22.31 11.48 -6.43
N GLY A 68 22.10 11.24 -7.73
CA GLY A 68 22.98 10.42 -8.56
C GLY A 68 23.90 11.24 -9.49
N GLY A 69 24.01 12.56 -9.27
CA GLY A 69 24.80 13.45 -10.13
C GLY A 69 24.25 13.63 -11.55
N ARG A 70 22.93 13.47 -11.75
CA ARG A 70 22.28 13.48 -13.06
C ARG A 70 21.55 14.80 -13.33
N ILE A 71 21.50 15.18 -14.61
CA ILE A 71 20.68 16.28 -15.11
C ILE A 71 19.56 15.68 -15.96
N LYS A 72 18.32 16.12 -15.72
CA LYS A 72 17.14 15.63 -16.43
C LYS A 72 17.31 15.60 -17.95
N GLY A 73 16.97 14.48 -18.56
CA GLY A 73 17.09 14.26 -20.01
C GLY A 73 16.25 15.21 -20.88
N SER A 74 15.16 15.78 -20.35
CA SER A 74 14.28 16.69 -21.11
C SER A 74 15.05 17.88 -21.70
N ARG A 75 14.84 18.14 -23.00
CA ARG A 75 15.48 19.24 -23.74
C ARG A 75 15.11 20.61 -23.18
N TRP A 76 13.88 20.78 -22.69
CA TRP A 76 13.31 22.07 -22.30
C TRP A 76 13.18 22.24 -20.78
N VAL A 77 12.86 21.16 -20.07
CA VAL A 77 12.58 21.22 -18.62
C VAL A 77 13.69 20.51 -17.87
N LYS A 78 14.61 21.26 -17.26
CA LYS A 78 15.73 20.70 -16.48
C LYS A 78 15.41 20.47 -14.99
N LYS A 79 14.17 20.71 -14.58
CA LYS A 79 13.68 20.54 -13.21
C LYS A 79 12.85 19.26 -13.05
N GLU A 80 12.92 18.62 -11.90
CA GLU A 80 12.01 17.53 -11.53
C GLU A 80 10.56 18.03 -11.54
N GLY A 81 9.65 17.18 -12.03
CA GLY A 81 8.26 17.54 -12.28
C GLY A 81 7.33 16.99 -11.21
N ARG A 82 6.18 16.47 -11.66
CA ARG A 82 5.32 15.64 -10.81
C ARG A 82 6.08 14.39 -10.33
N PRO A 83 5.73 13.85 -9.15
CA PRO A 83 6.28 12.58 -8.69
C PRO A 83 6.09 11.46 -9.71
N THR A 84 7.10 10.62 -9.85
CA THR A 84 7.10 9.37 -10.60
C THR A 84 6.27 8.30 -9.88
N ASP A 85 5.97 7.20 -10.58
CA ASP A 85 5.24 6.09 -9.99
C ASP A 85 6.01 5.48 -8.82
N GLU A 86 7.34 5.31 -8.94
CA GLU A 86 8.20 4.80 -7.86
C GLU A 86 8.25 5.71 -6.63
N GLU A 87 8.31 7.03 -6.82
CA GLU A 87 8.20 7.99 -5.71
C GLU A 87 6.85 7.88 -5.00
N ILE A 88 5.75 7.70 -5.76
CA ILE A 88 4.41 7.51 -5.21
C ILE A 88 4.30 6.19 -4.44
N LEU A 89 4.88 5.10 -4.97
CA LEU A 89 4.91 3.79 -4.33
C LEU A 89 5.71 3.84 -3.02
N SER A 90 6.90 4.44 -3.04
CA SER A 90 7.73 4.66 -1.85
C SER A 90 7.01 5.47 -0.78
N ALA A 91 6.35 6.57 -1.18
CA ALA A 91 5.55 7.37 -0.26
C ALA A 91 4.35 6.60 0.32
N ARG A 92 3.73 5.69 -0.46
CA ARG A 92 2.63 4.83 0.02
C ARG A 92 3.10 3.75 0.99
N LEU A 93 4.27 3.16 0.74
CA LEU A 93 4.91 2.19 1.65
C LEU A 93 5.14 2.84 3.02
N ILE A 94 5.68 4.06 3.03
CA ILE A 94 5.90 4.84 4.24
C ILE A 94 4.57 5.18 4.94
N ASP A 95 3.59 5.71 4.21
CA ASP A 95 2.27 6.06 4.73
C ASP A 95 1.59 4.86 5.41
N ARG A 96 1.53 3.71 4.72
CA ARG A 96 0.95 2.47 5.26
C ARG A 96 1.67 1.98 6.52
N SER A 97 2.95 2.28 6.66
CA SER A 97 3.78 1.86 7.80
C SER A 97 3.53 2.71 9.05
N ILE A 98 3.25 4.01 8.89
CA ILE A 98 3.15 4.95 10.01
C ILE A 98 1.71 5.33 10.37
N ARG A 99 0.78 5.36 9.41
CA ARG A 99 -0.60 5.84 9.60
C ARG A 99 -1.37 5.10 10.71
N PRO A 100 -1.34 3.76 10.81
CA PRO A 100 -2.13 3.04 11.82
C PRO A 100 -1.69 3.33 13.27
N LEU A 101 -0.50 3.89 13.46
CA LEU A 101 0.09 4.17 14.76
C LEU A 101 -0.23 5.57 15.28
N PHE A 102 -0.88 6.42 14.47
CA PHE A 102 -1.45 7.68 14.94
C PHE A 102 -2.86 7.46 15.55
N PRO A 103 -3.29 8.32 16.50
CA PRO A 103 -4.67 8.31 16.98
C PRO A 103 -5.63 8.62 15.83
N LYS A 104 -6.74 7.90 15.74
CA LYS A 104 -7.68 8.03 14.60
C LYS A 104 -8.31 9.42 14.51
N THR A 105 -8.56 10.04 15.67
CA THR A 105 -9.23 11.34 15.80
C THR A 105 -8.25 12.51 15.87
N TYR A 106 -6.97 12.28 15.54
CA TYR A 106 -5.93 13.30 15.70
C TYR A 106 -6.23 14.56 14.88
N LYS A 107 -6.41 15.69 15.59
CA LYS A 107 -6.90 16.97 15.05
C LYS A 107 -5.80 17.91 14.53
N LYS A 108 -4.65 17.38 14.12
CA LYS A 108 -3.58 18.15 13.49
C LYS A 108 -3.25 17.55 12.13
N GLU A 109 -2.89 18.41 11.19
CA GLU A 109 -2.24 17.94 9.97
C GLU A 109 -0.81 17.54 10.27
N VAL A 110 -0.38 16.44 9.64
CA VAL A 110 0.98 15.92 9.71
C VAL A 110 1.48 15.75 8.29
N GLN A 111 2.59 16.40 7.98
CA GLN A 111 3.27 16.25 6.71
C GLN A 111 4.62 15.60 6.95
N VAL A 112 4.89 14.55 6.19
CA VAL A 112 6.18 13.86 6.15
C VAL A 112 6.78 14.07 4.77
N THR A 113 8.02 14.53 4.72
CA THR A 113 8.75 14.69 3.47
C THR A 113 10.05 13.92 3.55
N VAL A 114 10.27 13.02 2.59
CA VAL A 114 11.54 12.32 2.39
C VAL A 114 12.20 12.89 1.15
N THR A 115 13.45 13.32 1.28
CA THR A 115 14.27 13.77 0.16
C THR A 115 15.49 12.88 0.04
N VAL A 116 15.67 12.24 -1.11
CA VAL A 116 16.89 11.50 -1.43
C VAL A 116 17.97 12.51 -1.79
N LEU A 117 19.06 12.50 -1.03
CA LEU A 117 20.16 13.46 -1.15
C LEU A 117 21.35 12.89 -1.91
N SER A 118 21.60 11.60 -1.78
CA SER A 118 22.65 10.88 -2.49
C SER A 118 22.25 9.41 -2.68
N VAL A 119 22.65 8.81 -3.81
CA VAL A 119 22.47 7.38 -4.08
C VAL A 119 23.80 6.77 -4.52
N ASP A 120 24.09 5.57 -4.02
CA ASP A 120 25.28 4.78 -4.36
C ASP A 120 25.00 3.63 -5.36
N LYS A 121 23.74 3.45 -5.74
CA LYS A 121 23.22 2.40 -6.65
C LYS A 121 23.32 0.97 -6.11
N GLU A 122 23.77 0.81 -4.87
CA GLU A 122 23.81 -0.47 -4.18
C GLU A 122 22.68 -0.58 -3.15
N ASN A 123 22.40 0.51 -2.45
CA ASN A 123 21.47 0.57 -1.33
C ASN A 123 20.17 1.27 -1.72
N THR A 124 19.04 0.57 -1.59
CA THR A 124 17.73 1.12 -1.94
C THR A 124 17.34 2.31 -1.04
N PRO A 125 17.12 3.52 -1.59
CA PRO A 125 16.80 4.70 -0.80
C PRO A 125 15.40 4.66 -0.18
N ALA A 126 14.45 3.91 -0.76
CA ALA A 126 13.07 3.84 -0.30
C ALA A 126 12.94 3.28 1.14
N ILE A 127 13.62 2.16 1.43
CA ILE A 127 13.62 1.54 2.77
C ILE A 127 14.39 2.39 3.76
N LEU A 128 15.54 2.93 3.37
CA LEU A 128 16.30 3.86 4.19
C LEU A 128 15.46 5.09 4.57
N GLY A 129 14.72 5.63 3.62
CA GLY A 129 13.77 6.73 3.82
C GLY A 129 12.66 6.37 4.79
N ALA A 130 12.12 5.15 4.70
CA ALA A 130 11.08 4.67 5.61
C ALA A 130 11.59 4.49 7.05
N ILE A 131 12.82 4.00 7.24
CA ILE A 131 13.49 3.97 8.56
C ILE A 131 13.72 5.40 9.08
N ALA A 132 14.19 6.31 8.23
CA ALA A 132 14.41 7.71 8.58
C ALA A 132 13.12 8.41 9.03
N VAL A 133 12.00 8.16 8.34
CA VAL A 133 10.68 8.68 8.73
C VAL A 133 10.26 8.14 10.08
N SER A 134 10.40 6.84 10.30
CA SER A 134 10.10 6.22 11.59
C SER A 134 10.87 6.91 12.71
N ALA A 135 12.17 7.14 12.51
CA ALA A 135 13.00 7.87 13.45
C ALA A 135 12.55 9.32 13.63
N ALA A 136 12.32 10.05 12.54
CA ALA A 136 11.92 11.46 12.57
C ALA A 136 10.59 11.69 13.29
N VAL A 137 9.60 10.81 13.09
CA VAL A 137 8.34 10.85 13.84
C VAL A 137 8.59 10.47 15.30
N HIS A 138 9.44 9.47 15.57
CA HIS A 138 9.68 9.01 16.94
C HIS A 138 10.35 10.05 17.84
N ILE A 139 11.30 10.84 17.31
CA ILE A 139 11.99 11.92 18.04
C ILE A 139 11.14 13.18 18.20
N SER A 140 10.01 13.28 17.48
CA SER A 140 9.08 14.40 17.58
C SER A 140 8.18 14.30 18.82
N SER A 141 7.47 15.37 19.16
CA SER A 141 6.47 15.34 20.23
C SER A 141 5.16 14.67 19.82
N LEU A 142 4.98 14.24 18.57
CA LEU A 142 3.69 13.73 18.09
C LEU A 142 3.24 12.47 18.85
N PRO A 143 1.92 12.31 19.12
CA PRO A 143 1.36 11.19 19.88
C PRO A 143 1.32 9.89 19.05
N TRP A 144 2.48 9.41 18.63
CA TRP A 144 2.64 8.27 17.72
C TRP A 144 3.09 7.02 18.48
N LYS A 145 2.46 5.87 18.18
CA LYS A 145 2.68 4.58 18.87
C LYS A 145 3.80 3.72 18.29
N GLY A 146 4.72 4.32 17.52
CA GLY A 146 5.89 3.64 16.99
C GLY A 146 7.01 3.43 18.04
N PRO A 147 8.22 3.01 17.62
CA PRO A 147 8.69 3.06 16.24
C PRO A 147 8.27 1.84 15.40
N VAL A 148 8.46 1.96 14.09
CA VAL A 148 8.30 0.87 13.12
C VAL A 148 9.60 0.67 12.35
N ALA A 149 9.98 -0.57 12.06
CA ALA A 149 11.16 -0.91 11.28
C ALA A 149 10.74 -1.58 9.97
N PRO A 150 10.60 -0.81 8.88
CA PRO A 150 10.42 -1.35 7.54
C PRO A 150 11.73 -1.96 7.04
N LEU A 151 11.69 -3.21 6.62
CA LEU A 151 12.83 -3.94 6.05
C LEU A 151 12.39 -4.70 4.80
N THR A 152 13.30 -4.83 3.83
CA THR A 152 13.12 -5.69 2.65
C THR A 152 13.89 -6.98 2.83
N ILE A 153 13.27 -8.12 2.53
CA ILE A 153 13.87 -9.44 2.63
C ILE A 153 13.97 -10.06 1.23
N GLY A 154 15.20 -10.38 0.84
CA GLY A 154 15.54 -11.17 -0.33
C GLY A 154 15.59 -12.66 -0.02
N LEU A 155 15.45 -13.50 -1.05
CA LEU A 155 15.70 -14.94 -1.01
C LEU A 155 16.65 -15.32 -2.15
N VAL A 156 17.93 -15.50 -1.81
CA VAL A 156 19.01 -15.85 -2.77
C VAL A 156 19.60 -17.20 -2.35
N ASP A 157 19.68 -18.16 -3.26
CA ASP A 157 20.20 -19.51 -3.00
C ASP A 157 19.59 -20.18 -1.75
N GLY A 158 18.29 -19.97 -1.53
CA GLY A 158 17.55 -20.51 -0.38
C GLY A 158 17.85 -19.81 0.97
N LYS A 159 18.62 -18.71 0.98
CA LYS A 159 18.97 -17.93 2.17
C LYS A 159 18.28 -16.58 2.16
N TYR A 160 17.79 -16.17 3.34
CA TYR A 160 17.19 -14.86 3.53
C TYR A 160 18.26 -13.79 3.74
N ILE A 161 18.12 -12.66 3.05
CA ILE A 161 19.02 -11.50 3.13
C ILE A 161 18.19 -10.28 3.49
N VAL A 162 18.65 -9.48 4.46
CA VAL A 162 17.99 -8.22 4.85
C VAL A 162 18.54 -7.05 4.03
N ASN A 163 17.62 -6.20 3.57
CA ASN A 163 17.84 -5.08 2.67
C ASN A 163 18.77 -5.44 1.51
N PRO A 164 18.43 -6.46 0.69
CA PRO A 164 19.29 -6.93 -0.40
C PRO A 164 19.77 -5.76 -1.28
N THR A 165 21.00 -5.84 -1.76
CA THR A 165 21.51 -4.85 -2.72
C THR A 165 20.79 -4.98 -4.07
N SER A 166 20.95 -3.99 -4.95
CA SER A 166 20.44 -4.06 -6.32
C SER A 166 20.88 -5.36 -7.04
N ALA A 167 22.15 -5.76 -6.85
CA ALA A 167 22.68 -7.01 -7.41
C ALA A 167 22.07 -8.27 -6.78
N ASP A 168 21.86 -8.27 -5.45
CA ASP A 168 21.19 -9.39 -4.78
C ASP A 168 19.75 -9.57 -5.30
N LEU A 169 19.03 -8.47 -5.52
CA LEU A 169 17.64 -8.46 -5.99
C LEU A 169 17.47 -9.09 -7.38
N GLU A 170 18.44 -8.92 -8.29
CA GLU A 170 18.41 -9.55 -9.61
C GLU A 170 18.35 -11.08 -9.50
N SER A 171 19.18 -11.64 -8.61
CA SER A 171 19.24 -13.08 -8.32
C SER A 171 18.16 -13.57 -7.36
N SER A 172 17.50 -12.66 -6.64
CA SER A 172 16.52 -12.99 -5.64
C SER A 172 15.23 -13.57 -6.24
N LEU A 173 14.69 -14.58 -5.56
CA LEU A 173 13.37 -15.14 -5.85
C LEU A 173 12.25 -14.38 -5.14
N MET A 174 12.59 -13.48 -4.20
CA MET A 174 11.63 -12.78 -3.37
C MET A 174 12.10 -11.35 -3.08
N ASP A 175 11.20 -10.39 -3.17
CA ASP A 175 11.35 -9.03 -2.67
C ASP A 175 10.18 -8.77 -1.73
N LEU A 176 10.38 -9.06 -0.44
CA LEU A 176 9.36 -8.96 0.58
C LEU A 176 9.68 -7.81 1.53
N THR A 177 8.93 -6.73 1.44
CA THR A 177 8.97 -5.64 2.42
C THR A 177 7.99 -5.90 3.56
N ALA A 178 8.47 -5.82 4.80
CA ALA A 178 7.64 -5.91 5.99
C ALA A 178 7.92 -4.74 6.94
N SER A 179 6.85 -4.11 7.44
CA SER A 179 6.92 -3.05 8.45
C SER A 179 6.52 -3.60 9.81
N VAL A 180 7.47 -3.64 10.73
CA VAL A 180 7.35 -4.35 12.00
C VAL A 180 7.49 -3.38 13.18
N THR A 181 6.61 -3.49 14.16
CA THR A 181 6.77 -2.87 15.49
C THR A 181 7.27 -3.90 16.50
N LYS A 182 7.48 -3.50 17.75
CA LYS A 182 7.83 -4.43 18.83
C LYS A 182 6.83 -5.58 19.01
N GLU A 183 5.56 -5.35 18.66
CA GLU A 183 4.45 -6.24 19.00
C GLU A 183 3.90 -6.98 17.77
N ALA A 184 3.94 -6.36 16.59
CA ALA A 184 3.21 -6.87 15.44
C ALA A 184 3.81 -6.46 14.09
N VAL A 185 3.47 -7.23 13.05
CA VAL A 185 3.65 -6.83 11.65
C VAL A 185 2.46 -5.96 11.25
N LEU A 186 2.72 -4.74 10.76
CA LEU A 186 1.67 -3.81 10.35
C LEU A 186 1.36 -3.90 8.86
N MET A 187 2.38 -4.11 8.05
CA MET A 187 2.28 -4.04 6.60
C MET A 187 3.25 -5.04 5.99
N VAL A 188 2.76 -5.73 4.96
CA VAL A 188 3.59 -6.55 4.07
C VAL A 188 3.27 -6.14 2.64
N GLU A 189 4.32 -6.06 1.83
CA GLU A 189 4.25 -5.86 0.39
C GLU A 189 5.34 -6.74 -0.24
N ALA A 190 4.95 -7.62 -1.16
CA ALA A 190 5.87 -8.62 -1.67
C ALA A 190 5.73 -8.81 -3.18
N GLY A 191 6.86 -9.07 -3.84
CA GLY A 191 6.96 -9.66 -5.16
C GLY A 191 7.77 -10.94 -5.05
N ALA A 192 7.37 -11.98 -5.78
CA ALA A 192 8.07 -13.25 -5.72
C ALA A 192 7.97 -14.01 -7.03
N LYS A 193 9.04 -14.73 -7.35
CA LYS A 193 9.16 -15.65 -8.49
C LYS A 193 8.64 -17.03 -8.07
N GLU A 194 7.33 -17.12 -7.82
CA GLU A 194 6.61 -18.37 -7.51
C GLU A 194 7.16 -19.13 -6.27
N VAL A 195 7.57 -18.40 -5.24
CA VAL A 195 8.01 -18.98 -3.96
C VAL A 195 6.83 -19.56 -3.16
N SER A 196 7.09 -20.54 -2.29
CA SER A 196 6.04 -21.17 -1.48
C SER A 196 5.52 -20.26 -0.36
N GLU A 197 4.30 -20.51 0.12
CA GLU A 197 3.73 -19.80 1.26
C GLU A 197 4.60 -19.93 2.52
N GLU A 198 5.21 -21.09 2.73
CA GLU A 198 6.15 -21.32 3.83
C GLU A 198 7.38 -20.40 3.72
N GLN A 199 7.92 -20.22 2.52
CA GLN A 199 9.04 -19.33 2.28
C GLN A 199 8.67 -17.86 2.55
N ILE A 200 7.46 -17.44 2.17
CA ILE A 200 6.94 -16.09 2.48
C ILE A 200 6.84 -15.89 4.00
N ILE A 201 6.22 -16.83 4.72
CA ILE A 201 6.03 -16.74 6.18
C ILE A 201 7.39 -16.65 6.90
N LYS A 202 8.33 -17.53 6.55
CA LYS A 202 9.70 -17.49 7.08
C LYS A 202 10.42 -16.18 6.76
N GLY A 203 10.16 -15.59 5.59
CA GLY A 203 10.66 -14.25 5.23
C GLY A 203 10.12 -13.16 6.17
N VAL A 204 8.83 -13.19 6.51
CA VAL A 204 8.22 -12.27 7.48
C VAL A 204 8.81 -12.46 8.87
N GLU A 205 8.97 -13.71 9.33
CA GLU A 205 9.60 -14.01 10.63
C GLU A 205 11.05 -13.51 10.69
N PHE A 206 11.80 -13.68 9.59
CA PHE A 206 13.16 -13.17 9.46
C PHE A 206 13.18 -11.64 9.54
N ALA A 207 12.27 -10.94 8.85
CA ALA A 207 12.11 -9.49 8.98
C ALA A 207 11.86 -9.08 10.44
N GLN A 208 10.95 -9.75 11.14
CA GLN A 208 10.66 -9.44 12.55
C GLN A 208 11.89 -9.58 13.45
N LYS A 209 12.73 -10.58 13.19
CA LYS A 209 13.97 -10.78 13.95
C LYS A 209 14.94 -9.62 13.73
N GLU A 210 15.22 -9.27 12.48
CA GLU A 210 16.20 -8.24 12.11
C GLU A 210 15.71 -6.82 12.47
N SER A 211 14.39 -6.58 12.42
CA SER A 211 13.76 -5.31 12.81
C SER A 211 14.07 -4.88 14.24
N LYS A 212 14.38 -5.82 15.15
CA LYS A 212 14.68 -5.51 16.57
C LYS A 212 15.87 -4.56 16.72
N ALA A 213 16.91 -4.73 15.90
CA ALA A 213 18.10 -3.88 15.94
C ALA A 213 17.78 -2.45 15.49
N VAL A 214 17.00 -2.30 14.43
CA VAL A 214 16.56 -1.00 13.90
C VAL A 214 15.62 -0.29 14.89
N LEU A 215 14.67 -1.01 15.48
CA LEU A 215 13.78 -0.45 16.51
C LEU A 215 14.58 0.09 17.70
N LYS A 216 15.56 -0.68 18.19
CA LYS A 216 16.43 -0.24 19.28
C LYS A 216 17.24 0.99 18.90
N LEU A 217 17.81 1.04 17.70
CA LEU A 217 18.54 2.21 17.21
C LEU A 217 17.69 3.49 17.21
N ILE A 218 16.42 3.39 16.79
CA ILE A 218 15.49 4.53 16.79
C ILE A 218 15.16 4.99 18.22
N GLU A 219 14.99 4.04 19.14
CA GLU A 219 14.73 4.33 20.56
C GLU A 219 15.93 4.99 21.23
N ASP A 220 17.14 4.45 21.02
CA ASP A 220 18.39 4.99 21.54
C ASP A 220 18.64 6.42 21.01
N LEU A 221 18.23 6.70 19.77
CA LEU A 221 18.28 8.05 19.19
C LEU A 221 17.28 8.98 19.87
N ALA A 222 16.02 8.55 20.06
CA ALA A 222 15.00 9.37 20.70
C ALA A 222 15.29 9.65 22.19
N GLU A 223 15.84 8.67 22.91
CA GLU A 223 16.30 8.86 24.29
C GLU A 223 17.40 9.92 24.37
N ALA A 224 18.36 9.90 23.43
CA ALA A 224 19.43 10.91 23.38
C ALA A 224 18.93 12.32 23.04
N VAL A 225 17.85 12.44 22.25
CA VAL A 225 17.20 13.73 21.95
C VAL A 225 16.41 14.24 23.17
N GLY A 226 15.71 13.34 23.88
CA GLY A 226 15.00 13.65 25.13
C GLY A 226 13.67 14.41 24.94
N THR A 227 13.10 14.43 23.73
CA THR A 227 11.80 15.07 23.47
C THR A 227 10.68 14.35 24.22
N LYS A 228 9.88 15.10 24.98
CA LYS A 228 8.67 14.56 25.62
C LYS A 228 7.54 14.44 24.60
N ARG A 229 6.92 13.27 24.54
CA ARG A 229 5.77 13.00 23.66
C ARG A 229 4.50 13.64 24.22
N ASP A 230 3.71 14.26 23.33
CA ASP A 230 2.41 14.82 23.64
C ASP A 230 1.44 13.69 24.02
N THR A 231 0.66 13.90 25.07
CA THR A 231 -0.46 13.02 25.41
C THR A 231 -1.68 13.45 24.64
N TYR A 232 -2.18 12.60 23.74
CA TYR A 232 -3.45 12.82 23.07
C TYR A 232 -4.56 12.05 23.78
N LYS A 233 -5.52 12.79 24.35
CA LYS A 233 -6.73 12.22 24.95
C LYS A 233 -7.84 12.25 23.92
N GLU A 234 -8.23 11.08 23.44
CA GLU A 234 -9.39 10.93 22.55
C GLU A 234 -10.65 11.40 23.28
N GLU A 235 -11.39 12.30 22.62
CA GLU A 235 -12.78 12.55 22.99
C GLU A 235 -13.58 11.28 22.70
N LYS A 236 -14.42 10.87 23.65
CA LYS A 236 -15.27 9.67 23.52
C LYS A 236 -16.70 10.04 23.91
N PRO A 237 -17.71 9.39 23.32
CA PRO A 237 -19.08 9.51 23.80
C PRO A 237 -19.19 9.02 25.26
N SER A 238 -20.21 9.51 25.97
CA SER A 238 -20.52 9.03 27.31
C SER A 238 -21.03 7.58 27.24
N ALA A 239 -20.74 6.79 28.27
CA ALA A 239 -21.21 5.40 28.34
C ALA A 239 -22.75 5.34 28.42
N GLU A 240 -23.37 6.37 28.99
CA GLU A 240 -24.82 6.55 29.02
C GLU A 240 -25.40 6.68 27.61
N LEU A 241 -24.80 7.54 26.77
CA LEU A 241 -25.23 7.74 25.39
C LEU A 241 -25.03 6.46 24.55
N GLU A 242 -23.89 5.80 24.67
CA GLU A 242 -23.65 4.53 23.98
C GLU A 242 -24.73 3.48 24.33
N ASN A 243 -25.08 3.37 25.61
CA ASN A 243 -26.12 2.44 26.07
C ASN A 243 -27.52 2.84 25.59
N GLN A 244 -27.83 4.13 25.55
CA GLN A 244 -29.09 4.65 25.03
C GLN A 244 -29.25 4.33 23.54
N VAL A 245 -28.24 4.67 22.73
CA VAL A 245 -28.22 4.37 21.29
C VAL A 245 -28.31 2.86 21.05
N LYS A 246 -27.56 2.06 21.80
CA LYS A 246 -27.60 0.60 21.70
C LYS A 246 -28.99 0.02 21.95
N LYS A 247 -29.74 0.56 22.93
CA LYS A 247 -31.14 0.15 23.19
C LYS A 247 -32.09 0.53 22.04
N LEU A 248 -31.91 1.71 21.46
CA LEU A 248 -32.75 2.20 20.35
C LEU A 248 -32.50 1.44 19.04
N VAL A 249 -31.27 0.97 18.84
CA VAL A 249 -30.80 0.39 17.56
C VAL A 249 -30.77 -1.15 17.59
N GLY A 250 -30.62 -1.76 18.76
CA GLY A 250 -30.23 -3.17 18.94
C GLY A 250 -30.98 -4.17 18.06
N ASP A 251 -32.31 -4.15 18.07
CA ASP A 251 -33.13 -5.11 17.32
C ASP A 251 -33.19 -4.81 15.81
N LYS A 252 -32.90 -3.56 15.41
CA LYS A 252 -32.94 -3.11 14.02
C LYS A 252 -31.65 -3.39 13.26
N MET A 253 -30.54 -3.62 13.97
CA MET A 253 -29.21 -3.76 13.37
C MET A 253 -29.11 -4.96 12.42
N ALA A 254 -29.81 -6.08 12.72
CA ALA A 254 -29.82 -7.24 11.85
C ALA A 254 -30.45 -6.93 10.48
N GLY A 255 -31.61 -6.26 10.46
CA GLY A 255 -32.30 -5.86 9.24
C GLY A 255 -31.49 -4.85 8.42
N ILE A 256 -30.81 -3.90 9.07
CA ILE A 256 -29.96 -2.91 8.40
C ILE A 256 -28.75 -3.56 7.73
N VAL A 257 -28.10 -4.52 8.40
CA VAL A 257 -26.94 -5.21 7.81
C VAL A 257 -27.37 -6.08 6.63
N GLU A 258 -28.54 -6.71 6.71
CA GLU A 258 -29.11 -7.51 5.61
C GLU A 258 -29.53 -6.62 4.42
N SER A 259 -30.16 -5.47 4.66
CA SER A 259 -30.57 -4.55 3.59
C SER A 259 -29.37 -3.94 2.85
N LEU A 260 -28.32 -3.54 3.58
CA LEU A 260 -27.09 -2.98 2.99
C LEU A 260 -26.35 -3.94 2.04
N VAL A 261 -26.55 -5.24 2.21
CA VAL A 261 -25.94 -6.30 1.40
C VAL A 261 -26.64 -6.48 0.06
N HIS A 262 -27.95 -6.25 0.02
CA HIS A 262 -28.79 -6.49 -1.16
C HIS A 262 -29.04 -5.24 -2.02
N VAL A 263 -28.65 -4.06 -1.55
CA VAL A 263 -28.73 -2.81 -2.34
C VAL A 263 -27.53 -2.70 -3.28
N GLU A 264 -27.79 -2.70 -4.59
CA GLU A 264 -26.75 -2.62 -5.65
C GLU A 264 -25.82 -1.39 -5.55
N ASN A 265 -26.22 -0.36 -4.79
CA ASN A 265 -25.46 0.88 -4.58
C ASN A 265 -24.99 1.10 -3.12
N GLY A 266 -25.19 0.15 -2.19
CA GLY A 266 -24.76 0.26 -0.78
C GLY A 266 -25.35 1.43 0.04
N ARG A 267 -26.22 2.26 -0.56
CA ARG A 267 -26.96 3.35 0.09
C ARG A 267 -28.36 2.86 0.43
N SER A 268 -28.52 2.28 1.61
CA SER A 268 -29.85 2.15 2.20
C SER A 268 -30.19 3.47 2.90
N ASN A 269 -31.29 4.12 2.50
CA ASN A 269 -31.83 5.26 3.25
C ASN A 269 -32.17 4.85 4.70
N GLU A 270 -32.41 3.55 4.96
CA GLU A 270 -32.76 3.05 6.28
C GLU A 270 -31.69 3.31 7.34
N LEU A 271 -30.40 3.35 6.96
CA LEU A 271 -29.33 3.70 7.90
C LEU A 271 -29.39 5.18 8.26
N GLN A 272 -29.66 6.05 7.28
CA GLN A 272 -29.79 7.48 7.51
C GLN A 272 -31.06 7.78 8.31
N ASP A 273 -32.18 7.16 7.95
CA ASP A 273 -33.46 7.28 8.66
C ASP A 273 -33.32 6.80 10.12
N LEU A 274 -32.52 5.75 10.37
CA LEU A 274 -32.21 5.31 11.74
C LEU A 274 -31.38 6.36 12.49
N ILE A 275 -30.34 6.91 11.86
CA ILE A 275 -29.51 7.95 12.47
C ILE A 275 -30.38 9.15 12.85
N ASP A 276 -31.22 9.62 11.93
CA ASP A 276 -32.08 10.78 12.15
C ASP A 276 -33.10 10.51 13.27
N ALA A 277 -33.73 9.34 13.29
CA ALA A 277 -34.65 8.94 14.36
C ALA A 277 -33.97 8.83 15.74
N VAL A 278 -32.71 8.40 15.79
CA VAL A 278 -31.94 8.34 17.05
C VAL A 278 -31.53 9.75 17.49
N ILE A 279 -31.19 10.63 16.55
CA ILE A 279 -30.85 12.04 16.83
C ILE A 279 -32.02 12.77 17.51
N GLU A 280 -33.26 12.50 17.10
CA GLU A 280 -34.46 13.08 17.75
C GLU A 280 -34.61 12.72 19.23
N ASN A 281 -33.94 11.66 19.70
CA ASN A 281 -34.04 11.15 21.07
C ASN A 281 -32.84 11.52 21.95
N VAL A 282 -31.90 12.33 21.46
CA VAL A 282 -30.69 12.74 22.19
C VAL A 282 -30.54 14.26 22.20
N THR A 283 -29.66 14.79 23.04
CA THR A 283 -29.41 16.24 23.06
C THR A 283 -28.61 16.68 21.82
N GLU A 284 -28.71 17.96 21.46
CA GLU A 284 -27.97 18.55 20.32
C GLU A 284 -26.44 18.36 20.46
N SER A 285 -25.92 18.41 21.69
CA SER A 285 -24.49 18.15 21.97
C SER A 285 -24.07 16.69 21.79
N GLU A 286 -25.00 15.74 21.83
CA GLU A 286 -24.77 14.30 21.70
C GLU A 286 -24.98 13.81 20.26
N ALA A 287 -25.78 14.54 19.47
CA ALA A 287 -26.11 14.20 18.08
C ALA A 287 -24.87 13.92 17.23
N LYS A 288 -23.77 14.66 17.45
CA LYS A 288 -22.49 14.47 16.73
C LYS A 288 -21.89 13.06 16.90
N TRP A 289 -22.19 12.37 18.00
CA TRP A 289 -21.66 11.04 18.30
C TRP A 289 -22.56 9.90 17.80
N VAL A 290 -23.83 10.17 17.51
CA VAL A 290 -24.82 9.12 17.17
C VAL A 290 -24.38 8.32 15.95
N ALA A 291 -23.96 9.00 14.87
CA ALA A 291 -23.51 8.34 13.64
C ALA A 291 -22.27 7.45 13.89
N GLU A 292 -21.31 7.92 14.70
CA GLU A 292 -20.12 7.15 15.06
C GLU A 292 -20.47 5.92 15.90
N ILE A 293 -21.35 6.07 16.90
CA ILE A 293 -21.81 4.95 17.75
C ILE A 293 -22.53 3.90 16.92
N ILE A 294 -23.43 4.30 16.02
CA ILE A 294 -24.14 3.37 15.14
C ILE A 294 -23.18 2.64 14.21
N ASP A 295 -22.17 3.32 13.64
CA ASP A 295 -21.16 2.69 12.81
C ASP A 295 -20.30 1.68 13.60
N HIS A 296 -19.97 1.99 14.86
CA HIS A 296 -19.31 1.08 15.79
C HIS A 296 -20.16 -0.16 16.10
N LEU A 297 -21.43 0.02 16.47
CA LEU A 297 -22.36 -1.07 16.73
C LEU A 297 -22.53 -1.99 15.50
N LYS A 298 -22.60 -1.40 14.30
CA LYS A 298 -22.66 -2.14 13.03
C LYS A 298 -21.40 -2.99 12.82
N LYS A 299 -20.21 -2.42 13.04
CA LYS A 299 -18.94 -3.15 12.94
C LYS A 299 -18.89 -4.30 13.94
N ASP A 300 -19.30 -4.08 15.18
CA ASP A 300 -19.30 -5.10 16.22
C ASP A 300 -20.28 -6.24 15.92
N PHE A 301 -21.49 -5.90 15.47
CA PHE A 301 -22.48 -6.88 15.06
C PHE A 301 -21.97 -7.77 13.91
N ILE A 302 -21.39 -7.17 12.86
CA ILE A 302 -20.82 -7.91 11.73
C ILE A 302 -19.70 -8.83 12.20
N ARG A 303 -18.80 -8.35 13.06
CA ARG A 303 -17.71 -9.16 13.62
C ARG A 303 -18.25 -10.32 14.44
N GLU A 304 -19.28 -10.11 15.24
CA GLU A 304 -19.92 -11.16 16.02
C GLU A 304 -20.56 -12.23 15.13
N GLN A 305 -21.27 -11.85 14.07
CA GLN A 305 -21.86 -12.81 13.12
C GLN A 305 -20.78 -13.67 12.45
N ILE A 306 -19.67 -13.06 12.05
CA ILE A 306 -18.55 -13.76 11.40
C ILE A 306 -17.86 -14.71 12.37
N LEU A 307 -17.51 -14.24 13.57
CA LEU A 307 -16.73 -15.02 14.54
C LEU A 307 -17.54 -16.12 15.22
N LYS A 308 -18.79 -15.85 15.60
CA LYS A 308 -19.61 -16.79 16.36
C LYS A 308 -20.49 -17.67 15.48
N LYS A 309 -21.03 -17.12 14.39
CA LYS A 309 -21.99 -17.83 13.52
C LYS A 309 -21.39 -18.26 12.19
N GLY A 310 -20.16 -17.86 11.87
CA GLY A 310 -19.50 -18.18 10.59
C GLY A 310 -20.21 -17.60 9.37
N LYS A 311 -21.09 -16.61 9.57
CA LYS A 311 -21.91 -16.01 8.51
C LYS A 311 -21.36 -14.63 8.15
N ARG A 312 -21.13 -14.43 6.86
CA ARG A 312 -20.75 -13.12 6.30
C ARG A 312 -22.00 -12.28 6.07
N PRO A 313 -21.87 -10.94 5.94
CA PRO A 313 -22.98 -10.06 5.62
C PRO A 313 -23.74 -10.51 4.36
N ASP A 314 -23.01 -10.97 3.35
CA ASP A 314 -23.56 -11.44 2.08
C ASP A 314 -24.03 -12.90 2.05
N GLY A 315 -24.27 -13.49 3.22
CA GLY A 315 -24.79 -14.85 3.38
C GLY A 315 -23.80 -15.98 3.09
N ARG A 316 -22.63 -15.66 2.51
CA ARG A 316 -21.59 -16.64 2.17
C ARG A 316 -20.93 -17.26 3.40
N LYS A 317 -20.40 -18.47 3.23
CA LYS A 317 -19.48 -19.10 4.19
C LYS A 317 -18.12 -18.39 4.19
N LEU A 318 -17.31 -18.63 5.22
CA LEU A 318 -15.96 -18.06 5.35
C LEU A 318 -15.03 -18.42 4.17
N THR A 319 -15.16 -19.64 3.66
CA THR A 319 -14.33 -20.18 2.56
C THR A 319 -14.97 -20.04 1.18
N GLU A 320 -16.19 -19.49 1.11
CA GLU A 320 -16.94 -19.42 -0.13
C GLU A 320 -16.61 -18.15 -0.92
N ILE A 321 -16.21 -18.34 -2.17
CA ILE A 321 -15.94 -17.26 -3.12
C ILE A 321 -17.22 -16.81 -3.82
N ARG A 322 -17.23 -15.58 -4.35
CA ARG A 322 -18.33 -15.08 -5.19
C ARG A 322 -18.32 -15.79 -6.54
N SER A 323 -19.45 -15.76 -7.23
CA SER A 323 -19.56 -16.24 -8.61
C SER A 323 -18.47 -15.62 -9.49
N LEU A 324 -17.85 -16.46 -10.32
CA LEU A 324 -16.79 -16.08 -11.24
C LEU A 324 -17.30 -16.21 -12.68
N SER A 325 -16.96 -15.25 -13.52
CA SER A 325 -17.10 -15.38 -14.97
C SER A 325 -15.95 -14.66 -15.67
N GLY A 326 -15.50 -15.21 -16.79
CA GLY A 326 -14.47 -14.61 -17.63
C GLY A 326 -14.89 -14.69 -19.08
N GLU A 327 -14.64 -13.62 -19.83
CA GLU A 327 -14.87 -13.56 -21.28
C GLU A 327 -13.61 -13.00 -21.94
N VAL A 328 -13.12 -13.66 -22.98
CA VAL A 328 -11.94 -13.24 -23.76
C VAL A 328 -12.36 -12.78 -25.15
N GLY A 329 -11.62 -11.84 -25.73
CA GLY A 329 -11.98 -11.25 -27.02
C GLY A 329 -13.18 -10.30 -26.95
N TYR A 330 -13.44 -9.72 -25.78
CA TYR A 330 -14.58 -8.82 -25.52
C TYR A 330 -14.62 -7.59 -26.46
N LEU A 331 -13.43 -7.08 -26.84
CA LEU A 331 -13.28 -5.94 -27.74
C LEU A 331 -12.76 -6.41 -29.12
N PRO A 332 -13.35 -5.94 -30.23
CA PRO A 332 -13.12 -6.50 -31.57
C PRO A 332 -11.82 -6.03 -32.26
N ARG A 333 -11.21 -4.91 -31.83
CA ARG A 333 -10.11 -4.25 -32.58
C ARG A 333 -8.77 -4.18 -31.83
N VAL A 334 -8.75 -4.56 -30.56
CA VAL A 334 -7.54 -4.53 -29.73
C VAL A 334 -6.78 -5.85 -29.87
N HIS A 335 -5.48 -5.85 -29.56
CA HIS A 335 -4.65 -7.05 -29.68
C HIS A 335 -5.10 -8.17 -28.73
N GLY A 336 -5.54 -7.81 -27.52
CA GLY A 336 -6.17 -8.74 -26.59
C GLY A 336 -7.11 -8.01 -25.64
N SER A 337 -8.21 -8.66 -25.28
CA SER A 337 -9.14 -8.15 -24.26
C SER A 337 -9.72 -9.29 -23.44
N ALA A 338 -9.97 -9.04 -22.17
CA ALA A 338 -10.61 -9.97 -21.27
C ALA A 338 -11.45 -9.24 -20.21
N LEU A 339 -12.71 -9.62 -20.06
CA LEU A 339 -13.60 -9.16 -19.01
C LEU A 339 -13.67 -10.21 -17.91
N PHE A 340 -13.11 -9.90 -16.74
CA PHE A 340 -13.19 -10.75 -15.57
C PHE A 340 -14.21 -10.20 -14.57
N LYS A 341 -15.09 -11.07 -14.06
CA LYS A 341 -16.10 -10.72 -13.05
C LYS A 341 -16.01 -11.67 -11.87
N ARG A 342 -16.00 -11.10 -10.66
CA ARG A 342 -16.13 -11.80 -9.38
C ARG A 342 -17.23 -11.13 -8.56
N GLY A 343 -18.44 -11.69 -8.61
CA GLY A 343 -19.65 -11.02 -8.12
C GLY A 343 -19.84 -9.65 -8.77
N GLN A 344 -19.92 -8.60 -7.97
CA GLN A 344 -20.03 -7.19 -8.40
C GLN A 344 -18.66 -6.50 -8.57
N THR A 345 -17.57 -7.26 -8.74
CA THR A 345 -16.26 -6.67 -9.08
C THR A 345 -15.89 -7.08 -10.50
N HIS A 346 -15.88 -6.12 -11.41
CA HIS A 346 -15.67 -6.35 -12.85
C HIS A 346 -14.48 -5.53 -13.33
N VAL A 347 -13.58 -6.18 -14.06
CA VAL A 347 -12.41 -5.52 -14.65
C VAL A 347 -12.27 -5.96 -16.10
N LEU A 348 -12.20 -4.98 -17.00
CA LEU A 348 -11.87 -5.18 -18.40
C LEU A 348 -10.37 -4.92 -18.56
N SER A 349 -9.60 -5.97 -18.85
CA SER A 349 -8.18 -5.86 -19.15
C SER A 349 -7.94 -5.88 -20.65
N VAL A 350 -7.10 -4.97 -21.15
CA VAL A 350 -6.81 -4.80 -22.58
C VAL A 350 -5.31 -4.81 -22.79
N ALA A 351 -4.81 -5.70 -23.64
CA ALA A 351 -3.41 -5.75 -24.06
C ALA A 351 -3.19 -5.02 -25.39
N THR A 352 -2.08 -4.30 -25.45
CA THR A 352 -1.52 -3.70 -26.66
C THR A 352 -0.06 -4.09 -26.79
N LEU A 353 0.28 -4.79 -27.87
CA LEU A 353 1.65 -5.05 -28.29
C LEU A 353 2.23 -3.88 -29.11
N GLY A 354 3.50 -3.57 -28.86
CA GLY A 354 4.30 -2.63 -29.64
C GLY A 354 5.67 -3.23 -29.97
N ALA A 355 6.39 -2.60 -30.89
CA ALA A 355 7.79 -2.96 -31.13
C ALA A 355 8.62 -2.78 -29.85
N GLU A 356 9.71 -3.52 -29.69
CA GLU A 356 10.60 -3.47 -28.51
C GLU A 356 10.94 -2.04 -28.06
N LYS A 357 11.33 -1.19 -29.00
CA LYS A 357 11.65 0.25 -28.77
C LYS A 357 10.51 1.11 -28.20
N MET A 358 9.29 0.56 -28.10
CA MET A 358 8.14 1.20 -27.45
C MET A 358 8.07 0.86 -25.95
N GLY A 359 9.10 0.22 -25.39
CA GLY A 359 9.30 0.09 -23.95
C GLY A 359 9.31 1.45 -23.27
N GLN A 360 8.90 1.47 -22.00
CA GLN A 360 8.87 2.69 -21.20
C GLN A 360 10.24 2.93 -20.59
N LEU A 361 10.93 3.98 -21.06
CA LEU A 361 12.14 4.48 -20.43
C LEU A 361 11.80 5.26 -19.15
N LEU A 362 12.36 4.83 -18.03
CA LEU A 362 12.29 5.46 -16.72
C LEU A 362 13.63 6.09 -16.41
N GLU A 363 13.61 7.33 -15.93
CA GLU A 363 14.80 8.07 -15.49
C GLU A 363 14.68 8.31 -13.98
N SER A 364 15.67 7.84 -13.21
CA SER A 364 15.80 8.03 -11.76
C SER A 364 17.18 8.59 -11.40
N ALA A 365 17.44 8.81 -10.11
CA ALA A 365 18.78 9.16 -9.65
C ALA A 365 19.75 7.97 -9.83
N GLU A 366 19.26 6.73 -9.73
CA GLU A 366 20.07 5.52 -9.86
C GLU A 366 20.46 5.23 -11.31
N GLY A 367 19.65 5.64 -12.29
CA GLY A 367 19.98 5.50 -13.70
C GLY A 367 18.79 5.59 -14.64
N GLU A 368 18.90 4.86 -15.74
CA GLU A 368 17.82 4.67 -16.71
C GLU A 368 17.44 3.19 -16.76
N GLU A 369 16.15 2.90 -16.72
CA GLU A 369 15.60 1.56 -16.83
C GLU A 369 14.56 1.53 -17.94
N GLU A 370 14.47 0.42 -18.69
CA GLU A 370 13.44 0.22 -19.69
C GLU A 370 12.47 -0.91 -19.29
N LYS A 371 11.22 -0.54 -19.02
CA LYS A 371 10.13 -1.50 -18.82
C LYS A 371 9.56 -1.97 -20.16
N HIS A 372 9.69 -3.27 -20.43
CA HIS A 372 9.00 -3.90 -21.57
C HIS A 372 7.55 -4.27 -21.24
N TYR A 373 7.25 -4.60 -19.98
CA TYR A 373 5.90 -4.83 -19.49
C TYR A 373 5.41 -3.62 -18.69
N MET A 374 4.24 -3.10 -19.04
CA MET A 374 3.63 -1.94 -18.39
C MET A 374 2.21 -2.31 -17.99
N HIS A 375 1.88 -2.23 -16.69
CA HIS A 375 0.51 -2.43 -16.21
C HIS A 375 -0.08 -1.12 -15.72
N GLN A 376 -1.18 -0.70 -16.34
CA GLN A 376 -1.90 0.50 -15.98
C GLN A 376 -3.25 0.12 -15.40
N TYR A 377 -3.61 0.77 -14.30
CA TYR A 377 -4.87 0.56 -13.60
C TYR A 377 -5.66 1.87 -13.58
N SER A 378 -6.94 1.78 -13.93
CA SER A 378 -7.86 2.91 -13.98
C SER A 378 -9.15 2.54 -13.25
N MET A 379 -9.52 3.35 -12.26
CA MET A 379 -10.76 3.19 -11.49
C MET A 379 -11.57 4.49 -11.54
N PRO A 380 -12.39 4.66 -12.58
CA PRO A 380 -13.24 5.84 -12.72
C PRO A 380 -14.34 5.87 -11.64
N PRO A 381 -14.89 7.05 -11.30
CA PRO A 381 -15.91 7.19 -10.26
C PRO A 381 -17.16 6.31 -10.46
N TYR A 382 -17.55 6.10 -11.72
CA TYR A 382 -18.70 5.25 -12.06
C TYR A 382 -18.53 3.81 -11.58
N ALA A 383 -17.29 3.32 -11.41
CA ALA A 383 -17.04 1.97 -10.95
C ALA A 383 -17.58 1.70 -9.54
N SER A 384 -17.73 2.76 -8.73
CA SER A 384 -18.34 2.70 -7.39
C SER A 384 -19.72 3.37 -7.34
N GLY A 385 -20.28 3.77 -8.49
CA GLY A 385 -21.55 4.51 -8.55
C GLY A 385 -21.45 5.94 -7.97
N GLU A 386 -20.26 6.54 -7.99
CA GLU A 386 -20.02 7.88 -7.45
C GLU A 386 -19.72 8.89 -8.55
N THR A 387 -19.91 10.18 -8.25
CA THR A 387 -19.42 11.28 -9.09
C THR A 387 -18.06 11.76 -8.57
N GLY A 388 -17.19 12.21 -9.47
CA GLY A 388 -15.87 12.68 -9.08
C GLY A 388 -15.12 13.29 -10.26
N ARG A 389 -14.08 14.05 -9.96
CA ARG A 389 -13.17 14.54 -11.00
C ARG A 389 -12.42 13.35 -11.59
N PHE A 390 -12.52 13.16 -12.89
CA PHE A 390 -11.77 12.15 -13.63
C PHE A 390 -10.63 12.82 -14.39
N GLY A 391 -9.41 12.31 -14.27
CA GLY A 391 -8.21 12.95 -14.80
C GLY A 391 -6.97 12.09 -14.63
N ASN A 392 -5.90 12.66 -14.07
CA ASN A 392 -4.67 11.93 -13.81
C ASN A 392 -4.90 10.82 -12.76
N PRO A 393 -4.19 9.68 -12.88
CA PRO A 393 -4.31 8.58 -11.93
C PRO A 393 -3.90 9.04 -10.53
N GLY A 394 -4.73 8.69 -9.55
CA GLY A 394 -4.45 8.94 -8.15
C GLY A 394 -3.41 7.96 -7.58
N ARG A 395 -2.90 8.28 -6.38
CA ARG A 395 -1.92 7.42 -5.67
C ARG A 395 -2.41 5.98 -5.49
N ARG A 396 -3.72 5.78 -5.28
CA ARG A 396 -4.31 4.45 -5.09
C ARG A 396 -4.29 3.64 -6.40
N GLU A 397 -4.56 4.28 -7.52
CA GLU A 397 -4.60 3.62 -8.83
C GLU A 397 -3.19 3.16 -9.23
N ILE A 398 -2.18 4.03 -9.07
CA ILE A 398 -0.77 3.69 -9.29
C ILE A 398 -0.35 2.51 -8.40
N GLY A 399 -0.71 2.55 -7.11
CA GLY A 399 -0.42 1.45 -6.19
C GLY A 399 -1.10 0.12 -6.56
N HIS A 400 -2.33 0.16 -7.08
CA HIS A 400 -3.02 -1.06 -7.53
C HIS A 400 -2.46 -1.59 -8.86
N GLY A 401 -2.06 -0.70 -9.78
CA GLY A 401 -1.39 -1.05 -11.03
C GLY A 401 -0.05 -1.74 -10.77
N ALA A 402 0.82 -1.14 -9.96
CA ALA A 402 2.10 -1.73 -9.58
C ALA A 402 1.95 -3.07 -8.85
N LEU A 403 0.92 -3.23 -8.02
CA LEU A 403 0.63 -4.50 -7.36
C LEU A 403 0.22 -5.59 -8.36
N ALA A 404 -0.57 -5.25 -9.39
CA ALA A 404 -0.91 -6.19 -10.45
C ALA A 404 0.30 -6.48 -11.35
N GLU A 405 1.10 -5.47 -11.67
CA GLU A 405 2.37 -5.60 -12.41
C GLU A 405 3.30 -6.59 -11.73
N ARG A 406 3.56 -6.39 -10.43
CA ARG A 406 4.44 -7.22 -9.61
C ARG A 406 3.99 -8.68 -9.56
N ALA A 407 2.67 -8.93 -9.55
CA ALA A 407 2.13 -10.28 -9.56
C ALA A 407 2.30 -10.99 -10.92
N LEU A 408 2.34 -10.22 -12.02
CA LEU A 408 2.36 -10.76 -13.38
C LEU A 408 3.78 -10.89 -13.95
N ILE A 409 4.71 -10.01 -13.57
CA ILE A 409 6.12 -10.03 -14.05
C ILE A 409 6.74 -11.44 -14.07
N PRO A 410 6.63 -12.28 -13.01
CA PRO A 410 7.24 -13.61 -13.01
C PRO A 410 6.76 -14.54 -14.13
N VAL A 411 5.60 -14.25 -14.70
CA VAL A 411 4.93 -15.07 -15.71
C VAL A 411 4.82 -14.38 -17.07
N ILE A 412 5.34 -13.15 -17.20
CA ILE A 412 5.55 -12.48 -18.48
C ILE A 412 6.76 -13.13 -19.18
N PRO A 413 6.70 -13.38 -20.51
CA PRO A 413 7.83 -13.93 -21.25
C PRO A 413 9.02 -12.96 -21.24
N SER A 414 10.23 -13.51 -21.34
CA SER A 414 11.46 -12.73 -21.43
C SER A 414 11.49 -11.87 -22.70
N LYS A 415 12.34 -10.83 -22.73
CA LYS A 415 12.53 -10.02 -23.93
C LYS A 415 13.14 -10.87 -25.07
N GLU A 416 13.97 -11.85 -24.74
CA GLU A 416 14.59 -12.76 -25.71
C GLU A 416 13.56 -13.68 -26.38
N ASP A 417 12.61 -14.22 -25.61
CA ASP A 417 11.58 -15.13 -26.12
C ASP A 417 10.43 -14.39 -26.81
N PHE A 418 10.15 -13.16 -26.38
CA PHE A 418 9.06 -12.35 -26.89
C PHE A 418 9.44 -10.86 -26.98
N PRO A 419 10.11 -10.43 -28.07
CA PRO A 419 10.69 -9.09 -28.21
C PRO A 419 9.64 -8.01 -28.58
N TYR A 420 8.61 -7.90 -27.75
CA TYR A 420 7.55 -6.90 -27.88
C TYR A 420 7.39 -6.13 -26.58
N ALA A 421 7.14 -4.83 -26.70
CA ALA A 421 6.61 -4.05 -25.59
C ALA A 421 5.16 -4.46 -25.35
N ILE A 422 4.82 -4.79 -24.10
CA ILE A 422 3.51 -5.26 -23.68
C ILE A 422 2.91 -4.21 -22.75
N ARG A 423 1.88 -3.51 -23.21
CA ARG A 423 1.08 -2.61 -22.38
C ARG A 423 -0.26 -3.26 -22.05
N VAL A 424 -0.56 -3.41 -20.77
CA VAL A 424 -1.86 -3.86 -20.28
C VAL A 424 -2.55 -2.72 -19.53
N VAL A 425 -3.82 -2.48 -19.85
CA VAL A 425 -4.67 -1.54 -19.12
C VAL A 425 -5.82 -2.31 -18.50
N SER A 426 -5.97 -2.23 -17.19
CA SER A 426 -7.12 -2.74 -16.46
C SER A 426 -8.07 -1.60 -16.10
N GLU A 427 -9.20 -1.56 -16.81
CA GLU A 427 -10.30 -0.64 -16.57
C GLU A 427 -11.30 -1.28 -15.60
N VAL A 428 -11.46 -0.69 -14.43
CA VAL A 428 -12.45 -1.17 -13.44
C VAL A 428 -13.84 -0.73 -13.88
N MET A 429 -14.68 -1.71 -14.22
CA MET A 429 -16.06 -1.47 -14.64
C MET A 429 -17.03 -1.43 -13.46
N SER A 430 -16.73 -2.18 -12.40
CA SER A 430 -17.52 -2.22 -11.17
C SER A 430 -16.64 -2.64 -10.00
N SER A 431 -16.83 -2.03 -8.84
CA SER A 431 -16.01 -2.23 -7.64
C SER A 431 -16.85 -2.60 -6.44
N ASN A 432 -16.73 -3.84 -5.99
CA ASN A 432 -17.23 -4.27 -4.69
C ASN A 432 -16.24 -5.24 -4.01
N GLY A 433 -14.95 -4.89 -4.01
CA GLY A 433 -13.91 -5.64 -3.28
C GLY A 433 -12.77 -6.15 -4.17
N SER A 434 -11.55 -5.76 -3.78
CA SER A 434 -10.26 -6.11 -4.41
C SER A 434 -10.32 -6.19 -5.95
N THR A 435 -10.47 -5.01 -6.55
CA THR A 435 -10.36 -4.76 -7.99
C THR A 435 -8.95 -5.03 -8.51
N SER A 436 -7.91 -4.81 -7.70
CA SER A 436 -6.52 -5.11 -8.07
C SER A 436 -6.28 -6.59 -8.36
N MET A 437 -6.80 -7.51 -7.54
CA MET A 437 -6.72 -8.95 -7.83
C MET A 437 -7.57 -9.34 -9.04
N ALA A 438 -8.70 -8.67 -9.27
CA ALA A 438 -9.48 -8.85 -10.48
C ALA A 438 -8.72 -8.39 -11.73
N SER A 439 -7.89 -7.34 -11.62
CA SER A 439 -6.95 -6.90 -12.68
C SER A 439 -5.90 -7.96 -12.98
N VAL A 440 -5.35 -8.63 -11.96
CA VAL A 440 -4.43 -9.77 -12.16
C VAL A 440 -5.13 -10.87 -12.96
N CYS A 441 -6.29 -11.34 -12.49
CA CYS A 441 -7.05 -12.40 -13.19
C CYS A 441 -7.42 -11.99 -14.63
N GLY A 442 -7.92 -10.77 -14.83
CA GLY A 442 -8.27 -10.26 -16.15
C GLY A 442 -7.05 -10.18 -17.08
N SER A 443 -5.89 -9.83 -16.56
CA SER A 443 -4.65 -9.80 -17.34
C SER A 443 -4.17 -11.21 -17.69
N THR A 444 -4.23 -12.17 -16.76
CA THR A 444 -3.86 -13.57 -17.01
C THR A 444 -4.70 -14.23 -18.10
N LEU A 445 -5.96 -13.83 -18.26
CA LEU A 445 -6.85 -14.30 -19.34
C LEU A 445 -6.43 -13.82 -20.74
N LEU A 446 -5.56 -12.81 -20.84
CA LEU A 446 -5.05 -12.36 -22.12
C LEU A 446 -4.11 -13.42 -22.68
N ARG A 447 -4.40 -13.93 -23.88
CA ARG A 447 -3.66 -15.01 -24.54
C ARG A 447 -2.14 -14.85 -24.54
N ILE A 448 -1.63 -13.61 -24.60
CA ILE A 448 -0.20 -13.29 -24.55
C ILE A 448 0.42 -13.76 -23.22
N ILE A 449 -0.31 -13.59 -22.11
CA ILE A 449 0.11 -14.02 -20.77
C ILE A 449 -0.25 -15.49 -20.55
N THR A 450 -1.41 -15.93 -21.05
CA THR A 450 -1.86 -17.33 -20.95
C THR A 450 -0.94 -18.30 -21.69
N ALA A 451 -0.41 -17.95 -22.87
CA ALA A 451 0.47 -18.82 -23.65
C ALA A 451 1.78 -19.13 -22.92
N THR A 452 2.39 -18.14 -22.28
CA THR A 452 3.58 -18.32 -21.44
C THR A 452 3.28 -19.18 -20.22
N TRP A 453 2.12 -18.96 -19.59
CA TRP A 453 1.62 -19.80 -18.49
C TRP A 453 1.43 -21.26 -18.91
N ILE A 454 0.83 -21.51 -20.08
CA ILE A 454 0.59 -22.86 -20.60
C ILE A 454 1.91 -23.55 -20.92
N LEU A 455 2.88 -22.85 -21.52
CA LEU A 455 4.20 -23.42 -21.81
C LEU A 455 4.96 -23.78 -20.52
N LYS A 456 4.94 -22.90 -19.50
CA LYS A 456 5.52 -23.19 -18.18
C LYS A 456 4.78 -24.30 -17.44
N LEU A 457 3.45 -24.32 -17.48
CA LEU A 457 2.64 -25.41 -16.92
C LEU A 457 2.97 -26.72 -17.62
N GLN A 458 3.13 -26.74 -18.95
CA GLN A 458 3.54 -27.92 -19.70
C GLN A 458 4.95 -28.40 -19.34
N GLU A 459 5.87 -27.51 -18.99
CA GLU A 459 7.19 -27.88 -18.45
C GLU A 459 7.11 -28.45 -17.03
N GLN A 460 6.31 -27.84 -16.14
CA GLN A 460 6.07 -28.36 -14.79
C GLN A 460 5.25 -29.65 -14.77
N THR A 461 4.34 -29.83 -15.74
CA THR A 461 3.50 -31.03 -15.92
C THR A 461 4.13 -32.07 -16.84
N LYS A 462 5.41 -31.98 -17.21
CA LYS A 462 6.12 -33.16 -17.77
C LYS A 462 6.13 -34.36 -16.80
N GLU A 463 5.74 -34.19 -15.54
CA GLU A 463 5.44 -35.27 -14.58
C GLU A 463 3.95 -35.66 -14.47
N LEU A 464 3.01 -34.98 -15.13
CA LEU A 464 1.57 -35.28 -15.08
C LEU A 464 0.95 -35.22 -16.49
N GLN A 465 0.39 -36.36 -16.93
CA GLN A 465 -0.12 -36.58 -18.29
C GLN A 465 -0.99 -35.43 -18.86
N PRO A 466 -0.92 -35.17 -20.18
CA PRO A 466 -1.52 -34.01 -20.80
C PRO A 466 -3.04 -34.00 -20.67
N PHE A 467 -3.59 -32.93 -20.11
CA PHE A 467 -5.01 -32.61 -20.24
C PHE A 467 -5.30 -32.26 -21.70
N SER A 468 -6.09 -33.09 -22.40
CA SER A 468 -6.59 -32.76 -23.72
C SER A 468 -7.69 -31.71 -23.61
N LEU A 469 -7.46 -30.55 -24.21
CA LEU A 469 -8.53 -29.58 -24.51
C LEU A 469 -9.15 -29.97 -25.85
N THR A 470 -10.23 -30.74 -25.81
CA THR A 470 -11.24 -30.82 -26.89
C THR A 470 -12.43 -29.96 -26.53
#